data_AF-M1BMY5-F1
#
_entry.id   AF-M1BMY5-F1
#
_cell.length_a   1.000
_cell.length_b   1.000
_cell.length_c   1.000
_cell.angle_alpha   90.00
_cell.angle_beta   90.00
_cell.angle_gamma   90.00
#
_symmetry.space_group_name_H-M   'P 1'
#
loop_
_entity.id
_entity.type
_entity.pdbx_description
1 polymer ?
#
loop_
_entity_poly.entity_id
_entity_poly.type
_entity_poly.pdbx_seq_one_letter_code
_entity_poly.pdbx_strand_id
1 'polypeptide(L)'
;MCHLRMSPTHRRVIHRPSWRVDKVTRISPVVSLFPSAGRWEREVWDMFGVSSINHPDLCRISTNYGFEGHPLRKDLFLSGYVEVHYDDPEKRVVSVPIEIPQEFCYFNFARPWEQRSDG
;
A
#
# COMPACT_ATOMS: atom_id res chain seq x y z
N MET A 1 -11.76 -1.30 -0.71
CA MET A 1 -12.96 -1.19 0.15
C MET A 1 -13.10 0.27 0.53
N CYS A 2 -14.31 0.83 0.50
CA CYS A 2 -14.54 2.24 0.84
C CYS A 2 -15.52 2.34 2.01
N HIS A 3 -15.15 3.12 3.02
CA HIS A 3 -16.00 3.42 4.17
C HIS A 3 -16.55 4.83 4.02
N LEU A 4 -17.87 4.97 4.04
CA LEU A 4 -18.55 6.26 3.99
C LEU A 4 -19.19 6.52 5.34
N ARG A 5 -18.88 7.69 5.92
CA ARG A 5 -19.50 8.15 7.16
C ARG A 5 -20.47 9.28 6.86
N MET A 6 -21.71 9.13 7.31
CA MET A 6 -22.72 10.19 7.19
C MET A 6 -22.49 11.30 8.23
N SER A 7 -23.12 12.45 7.99
CA SER A 7 -23.01 13.67 8.82
C SER A 7 -23.36 13.41 10.30
N PRO A 8 -22.95 14.29 11.22
CA PRO A 8 -23.13 14.08 12.66
C PRO A 8 -24.58 13.84 13.11
N THR A 9 -25.56 14.32 12.35
CA THR A 9 -27.00 14.11 12.62
C THR A 9 -27.44 12.68 12.33
N HIS A 10 -26.78 12.00 11.39
CA HIS A 10 -27.05 10.61 11.03
C HIS A 10 -25.77 9.80 11.26
N ARG A 11 -25.58 9.30 12.48
CA ARG A 11 -24.40 8.52 12.90
C ARG A 11 -24.43 7.09 12.35
N ARG A 12 -24.40 6.95 11.02
CA ARG A 12 -24.30 5.67 10.30
C ARG A 12 -22.99 5.60 9.51
N VAL A 13 -22.38 4.42 9.53
CA VAL A 13 -21.23 4.07 8.70
C VAL A 13 -21.69 3.05 7.68
N ILE A 14 -21.54 3.37 6.40
CA ILE A 14 -21.89 2.48 5.30
C ILE A 14 -20.59 1.92 4.74
N HIS A 15 -20.49 0.59 4.77
CA HIS A 15 -19.42 -0.15 4.14
C HIS A 15 -19.87 -0.53 2.72
N ARG A 16 -19.20 0.01 1.70
CA ARG A 16 -19.44 -0.43 0.31
C ARG A 16 -18.74 -1.77 0.08
N PRO A 17 -19.35 -2.70 -0.71
CA PRO A 17 -18.73 -3.98 -1.01
C PRO A 17 -17.36 -3.78 -1.66
N SER A 18 -16.41 -4.67 -1.35
CA SER A 18 -15.08 -4.63 -1.92
C SER A 18 -15.13 -5.08 -3.38
N TRP A 19 -14.70 -4.21 -4.29
CA TRP A 19 -14.38 -4.62 -5.66
C TRP A 19 -13.09 -5.44 -5.67
N ARG A 20 -13.03 -6.44 -6.54
CA ARG A 20 -11.80 -7.16 -6.87
C ARG A 20 -11.26 -6.59 -8.16
N VAL A 21 -9.96 -6.30 -8.18
CA VAL A 21 -9.28 -5.64 -9.30
C VAL A 21 -7.98 -6.37 -9.56
N ASP A 22 -7.73 -6.70 -10.82
CA ASP A 22 -6.48 -7.29 -11.27
C ASP A 22 -5.38 -6.24 -11.43
N LYS A 23 -4.11 -6.68 -11.48
CA LYS A 23 -2.93 -5.79 -11.53
C LYS A 23 -2.95 -4.78 -12.70
N VAL A 24 -3.64 -5.10 -13.80
CA VAL A 24 -3.64 -4.30 -15.04
C VAL A 24 -4.92 -3.49 -15.20
N THR A 25 -6.00 -3.89 -14.52
CA THR A 25 -7.32 -3.29 -14.70
C THR A 25 -7.37 -1.92 -14.05
N ARG A 26 -7.74 -0.92 -14.84
CA ARG A 26 -7.90 0.46 -14.35
C ARG A 26 -9.31 0.68 -13.82
N ILE A 27 -9.44 1.37 -12.70
CA ILE A 27 -10.72 1.66 -12.05
C ILE A 27 -11.21 3.08 -12.35
N SER A 28 -12.53 3.29 -12.23
CA SER A 28 -13.09 4.64 -12.29
C SER A 28 -12.76 5.41 -11.01
N PRO A 29 -12.31 6.67 -11.10
CA PRO A 29 -11.97 7.49 -9.94
C PRO A 29 -13.23 7.94 -9.21
N VAL A 30 -13.10 8.10 -7.91
CA VAL A 30 -14.12 8.61 -6.98
C VAL A 30 -13.82 10.06 -6.59
N VAL A 31 -12.63 10.57 -6.94
CA VAL A 31 -12.21 11.97 -6.72
C VAL A 31 -13.21 13.01 -7.23
N SER A 32 -13.90 12.74 -8.34
CA SER A 32 -14.91 13.65 -8.89
C SER A 32 -16.13 13.82 -7.95
N LEU A 33 -16.46 12.78 -7.17
CA LEU A 33 -17.54 12.80 -6.18
C LEU A 33 -17.05 13.26 -4.81
N PHE A 34 -15.84 12.86 -4.44
CA PHE A 34 -15.24 13.14 -3.13
C PHE A 34 -13.80 13.65 -3.33
N PRO A 35 -13.56 14.97 -3.31
CA PRO A 35 -12.21 15.51 -3.48
C PRO A 35 -11.20 15.00 -2.45
N SER A 36 -11.66 14.69 -1.23
CA SER A 36 -10.84 14.08 -0.18
C SER A 36 -10.36 12.66 -0.51
N ALA A 37 -10.99 11.98 -1.47
CA ALA A 37 -10.59 10.65 -1.94
C ALA A 37 -9.28 10.67 -2.74
N GLY A 38 -8.85 11.82 -3.27
CA GLY A 38 -7.66 11.91 -4.14
C GLY A 38 -6.38 11.41 -3.48
N ARG A 39 -6.17 11.70 -2.19
CA ARG A 39 -5.00 11.19 -1.45
C ARG A 39 -5.05 9.66 -1.30
N TRP A 40 -6.23 9.12 -1.03
CA TRP A 40 -6.44 7.67 -0.85
C TRP A 40 -6.24 6.91 -2.15
N GLU A 41 -6.69 7.44 -3.28
CA GLU A 41 -6.45 6.83 -4.59
C GLU A 41 -4.95 6.82 -4.94
N ARG A 42 -4.23 7.89 -4.63
CA ARG A 42 -2.77 7.95 -4.78
C ARG A 42 -2.05 6.97 -3.86
N GLU A 43 -2.51 6.82 -2.62
CA GLU A 43 -1.96 5.84 -1.67
C GLU A 43 -2.13 4.40 -2.16
N VAL A 44 -3.34 4.09 -2.66
CA VAL A 44 -3.65 2.77 -3.22
C VAL A 44 -2.79 2.48 -4.45
N TRP A 45 -2.55 3.48 -5.29
CA TRP A 45 -1.63 3.35 -6.42
C TRP A 45 -0.18 3.13 -5.97
N ASP A 46 0.32 3.88 -5.00
CA ASP A 46 1.70 3.76 -4.51
C ASP A 46 1.95 2.39 -3.83
N MET A 47 1.00 1.95 -3.00
CA MET A 47 1.15 0.73 -2.19
C MET A 47 0.79 -0.57 -2.90
N PHE A 48 -0.21 -0.55 -3.79
CA PHE A 48 -0.73 -1.75 -4.46
C PHE A 48 -0.58 -1.71 -5.98
N GLY A 49 -0.30 -0.55 -6.57
CA GLY A 49 -0.19 -0.38 -8.02
C GLY A 49 -1.51 -0.44 -8.79
N VAL A 50 -2.63 -0.21 -8.10
CA VAL A 50 -3.94 -0.11 -8.74
C VAL A 50 -4.09 1.31 -9.29
N SER A 51 -4.32 1.45 -10.59
CA SER A 51 -4.42 2.76 -11.26
C SER A 51 -5.86 3.15 -11.56
N SER A 52 -6.18 4.44 -11.38
CA SER A 52 -7.46 5.03 -11.74
C SER A 52 -7.40 5.68 -13.12
N ILE A 53 -8.48 5.57 -13.90
CA ILE A 53 -8.61 6.21 -15.22
C ILE A 53 -8.85 7.72 -15.01
N ASN A 54 -8.08 8.59 -15.66
CA ASN A 54 -8.27 10.06 -15.62
C ASN A 54 -8.14 10.72 -14.23
N HIS A 55 -7.31 10.17 -13.34
CA HIS A 55 -6.94 10.88 -12.11
C HIS A 55 -6.05 12.10 -12.45
N PRO A 56 -6.29 13.30 -11.89
CA PRO A 56 -5.59 14.53 -12.29
C PRO A 56 -4.10 14.54 -11.97
N ASP A 57 -3.69 13.91 -10.87
CA ASP A 57 -2.28 13.82 -10.45
C ASP A 57 -2.01 12.50 -9.73
N LEU A 58 -1.68 11.46 -10.50
CA LEU A 58 -1.37 10.13 -9.98
C LEU A 58 0.15 9.97 -9.87
N CYS A 59 0.68 10.28 -8.69
CA CYS A 59 2.10 10.13 -8.38
C CYS A 59 2.32 9.60 -6.95
N ARG A 60 3.55 9.15 -6.68
CA ARG A 60 3.93 8.51 -5.40
C ARG A 60 3.82 9.55 -4.28
N ILE A 61 3.35 9.12 -3.10
CA ILE A 61 3.15 10.03 -1.96
C ILE A 61 3.83 9.57 -0.68
N SER A 62 4.00 8.26 -0.52
CA SER A 62 4.48 7.68 0.73
C SER A 62 5.83 6.98 0.54
N THR A 63 6.08 6.42 -0.66
CA THR A 63 7.39 5.82 -0.97
C THR A 63 8.40 6.86 -1.43
N ASN A 64 9.68 6.51 -1.30
CA ASN A 64 10.79 7.32 -1.80
C ASN A 64 10.71 7.50 -3.32
N TYR A 65 11.24 8.61 -3.83
CA TYR A 65 11.17 8.96 -5.25
C TYR A 65 11.78 7.90 -6.19
N GLY A 66 12.86 7.22 -5.77
CA GLY A 66 13.52 6.16 -6.53
C GLY A 66 13.04 4.75 -6.20
N PHE A 67 11.93 4.59 -5.48
CA PHE A 67 11.45 3.27 -5.08
C PHE A 67 10.88 2.51 -6.28
N GLU A 68 11.34 1.27 -6.47
CA GLU A 68 10.83 0.37 -7.51
C GLU A 68 9.84 -0.63 -6.91
N GLY A 69 8.66 -0.74 -7.55
CA GLY A 69 7.59 -1.62 -7.09
C GLY A 69 6.57 -0.98 -6.14
N HIS A 70 5.81 -1.84 -5.45
CA HIS A 70 4.65 -1.51 -4.64
C HIS A 70 4.69 -2.28 -3.30
N PRO A 71 4.93 -1.60 -2.16
CA PRO A 71 5.29 -2.24 -0.89
C PRO A 71 4.32 -3.28 -0.33
N LEU A 72 3.02 -3.05 -0.47
CA LEU A 72 2.00 -3.89 0.19
C LEU A 72 1.54 -5.06 -0.69
N ARG A 73 2.24 -5.32 -1.80
CA ARG A 73 1.99 -6.53 -2.58
C ARG A 73 2.66 -7.74 -1.93
N LYS A 74 1.98 -8.88 -2.00
CA LYS A 74 2.44 -10.15 -1.39
C LYS A 74 3.68 -10.75 -2.05
N ASP A 75 4.09 -10.25 -3.22
CA ASP A 75 5.30 -10.67 -3.92
C ASP A 75 6.56 -9.96 -3.39
N LEU A 76 6.43 -8.87 -2.64
CA LEU A 76 7.56 -8.13 -2.10
C LEU A 76 8.01 -8.67 -0.73
N PHE A 77 9.33 -8.81 -0.55
CA PHE A 77 9.92 -9.12 0.75
C PHE A 77 9.77 -7.94 1.72
N LEU A 78 9.62 -8.23 3.02
CA LEU A 78 9.44 -7.22 4.06
C LEU A 78 10.60 -6.21 4.14
N SER A 79 11.82 -6.68 3.92
CA SER A 79 13.04 -5.86 3.95
C SER A 79 13.21 -4.97 2.71
N GLY A 80 12.45 -5.23 1.64
CA GLY A 80 12.71 -4.62 0.33
C GLY A 80 13.99 -5.15 -0.32
N TYR A 81 14.44 -4.45 -1.38
CA TYR A 81 15.61 -4.83 -2.19
C TYR A 81 16.84 -3.96 -1.93
N VAL A 82 16.64 -2.77 -1.36
CA VAL A 82 17.64 -1.70 -1.35
C VAL A 82 17.73 -1.13 0.06
N GLU A 83 18.96 -0.98 0.53
CA GLU A 83 19.31 -0.24 1.73
C GLU A 83 20.01 1.06 1.36
N VAL A 84 20.11 1.96 2.34
CA VAL A 84 20.66 3.28 2.14
C VAL A 84 21.72 3.55 3.20
N HIS A 85 22.93 3.89 2.77
CA HIS A 85 24.01 4.32 3.66
C HIS A 85 24.68 5.59 3.14
N TYR A 86 25.38 6.28 4.03
CA TYR A 86 26.16 7.46 3.69
C TYR A 86 27.57 7.04 3.27
N ASP A 87 28.03 7.55 2.13
CA ASP A 87 29.38 7.31 1.64
C ASP A 87 30.25 8.56 1.84
N ASP A 88 31.27 8.46 2.70
CA ASP A 88 32.19 9.53 3.07
C ASP A 88 33.02 10.09 1.89
N PRO A 89 33.64 9.29 1.00
CA PRO A 89 34.37 9.79 -0.17
C PRO A 89 33.48 10.57 -1.15
N GLU A 90 32.28 10.08 -1.43
CA GLU A 90 31.35 10.73 -2.36
C GLU A 90 30.52 11.84 -1.68
N LYS A 91 30.55 11.90 -0.34
CA LYS A 91 29.75 12.81 0.51
C LYS A 91 28.26 12.81 0.16
N ARG A 92 27.72 11.64 -0.18
CA ARG A 92 26.32 11.48 -0.58
C ARG A 92 25.71 10.21 0.01
N VAL A 93 24.38 10.19 -0.04
CA VAL A 93 23.59 9.03 0.35
C VAL A 93 23.47 8.09 -0.85
N VAL A 94 23.96 6.86 -0.72
CA VAL A 94 23.97 5.86 -1.79
C VAL A 94 22.95 4.76 -1.46
N SER A 95 22.28 4.27 -2.51
CA SER A 95 21.30 3.19 -2.44
C SER A 95 21.94 1.91 -2.98
N VAL A 96 22.12 0.90 -2.14
CA VAL A 96 22.85 -0.34 -2.47
C VAL A 96 21.92 -1.56 -2.23
N PRO A 97 22.10 -2.68 -2.96
CA PRO A 97 21.36 -3.91 -2.66
C PRO A 97 21.51 -4.30 -1.20
N ILE A 98 20.42 -4.76 -0.59
CA ILE A 98 20.37 -5.03 0.85
C ILE A 98 21.22 -6.24 1.25
N GLU A 99 22.04 -6.07 2.30
CA GLU A 99 22.81 -7.14 2.93
C GLU A 99 22.48 -7.18 4.43
N ILE A 100 21.58 -8.08 4.82
CA ILE A 100 21.12 -8.17 6.21
C ILE A 100 22.02 -9.14 6.98
N PRO A 101 22.71 -8.70 8.05
CA PRO A 101 23.58 -9.59 8.84
C PRO A 101 22.81 -10.68 9.58
N GLN A 102 21.53 -10.44 9.89
CA GLN A 102 20.61 -11.40 10.48
C GLN A 102 19.35 -11.51 9.62
N GLU A 103 19.04 -12.71 9.13
CA GLU A 103 17.82 -12.95 8.37
C GLU A 103 16.54 -12.76 9.21
N PHE A 104 15.45 -12.39 8.54
CA PHE A 104 14.16 -12.22 9.19
C PHE A 104 13.63 -13.57 9.72
N CYS A 105 13.49 -13.67 11.05
CA CYS A 105 12.91 -14.86 11.68
C CYS A 105 11.38 -14.84 11.56
N TYR A 106 10.83 -15.63 10.63
CA TYR A 106 9.39 -15.83 10.53
C TYR A 106 8.91 -16.84 11.57
N PHE A 107 8.19 -16.37 12.58
CA PHE A 107 7.56 -17.23 13.58
C PHE A 107 6.15 -17.61 13.16
N ASN A 108 5.91 -18.92 12.99
CA ASN A 108 4.57 -19.43 12.73
C ASN A 108 3.79 -19.58 14.05
N PHE A 109 2.90 -18.63 14.33
CA PHE A 109 2.01 -18.68 15.50
C PHE A 109 0.71 -19.47 15.26
N ALA A 110 0.55 -20.10 14.09
CA ALA A 110 -0.63 -20.91 13.81
C ALA A 110 -0.68 -22.09 14.79
N ARG A 111 -1.73 -22.10 15.61
CA ARG A 111 -2.01 -23.21 16.50
C ARG A 111 -2.44 -24.41 15.65
N PRO A 112 -1.96 -25.64 15.94
CA PRO A 112 -2.37 -26.84 15.22
C PRO A 112 -3.85 -27.19 15.38
N TRP A 113 -4.51 -26.68 16.43
CA TRP A 113 -5.91 -26.95 16.71
C TRP A 113 -6.83 -25.89 16.10
N GLU A 114 -8.00 -26.35 15.65
CA GLU A 114 -9.03 -25.52 15.06
C GLU A 114 -9.54 -24.48 16.06
N GLN A 115 -9.41 -23.21 15.70
CA GLN A 115 -9.88 -22.10 16.50
C GLN A 115 -11.28 -21.70 16.03
N ARG A 116 -12.28 -22.38 16.60
CA ARG A 116 -13.73 -22.18 16.44
C ARG A 116 -14.24 -22.36 15.00
N SER A 117 -14.99 -23.44 14.81
CA SER A 117 -16.00 -23.57 13.77
C SER A 117 -17.08 -22.49 13.97
N ASP A 118 -17.22 -21.62 12.96
CA ASP A 118 -18.41 -20.92 12.50
C ASP A 118 -19.48 -20.53 13.53
N GLY A 119 -19.66 -19.21 13.69
CA GLY A 119 -20.89 -18.59 14.15
C GLY A 119 -21.37 -17.58 13.12
#